data_AF-A0A494RNG6-F1
#
_entry.id   AF-A0A494RNG6-F1
#
_cell.length_a   1.000
_cell.length_b   1.000
_cell.length_c   1.000
_cell.angle_alpha   90.00
_cell.angle_beta   90.00
_cell.angle_gamma   90.00
#
_symmetry.space_group_name_H-M   'P 1'
#
loop_
_entity.id
_entity.type
_entity.pdbx_description
1 polymer ?
#
loop_
_entity_poly.entity_id
_entity_poly.type
_entity_poly.pdbx_seq_one_letter_code
_entity_poly.pdbx_strand_id
1 'polypeptide(L)'
;MKTEITAAAANKKTLDDLAVGLCALTVVGVSATAATPFWPTAWGQAPSIGVVVLAAGLAVFIALHSLYWWRSLDEAAREAHKWAWWWGGNLGFVAGGAAVVLAAVAGVDLLPARVPHTEAALIALGVVAAFAAQAVGYGLAWCAWWIARR
;
A
#
# COMPACT_ATOMS: atom_id res chain seq x y z
N MET A 1 15.40 -32.43 -12.07
CA MET A 1 15.66 -31.87 -13.41
C MET A 1 14.40 -31.58 -14.25
N LYS A 2 13.68 -32.54 -14.87
CA LYS A 2 12.49 -32.20 -15.70
C LYS A 2 11.37 -31.46 -14.94
N THR A 3 11.10 -31.87 -13.70
CA THR A 3 10.05 -31.30 -12.85
C THR A 3 10.36 -29.87 -12.38
N GLU A 4 11.63 -29.56 -12.17
CA GLU A 4 12.09 -28.22 -11.75
C GLU A 4 12.05 -27.23 -12.92
N ILE A 5 12.37 -27.70 -14.14
CA ILE A 5 12.26 -26.91 -15.37
C ILE A 5 10.79 -26.53 -15.64
N THR A 6 9.85 -27.45 -15.42
CA THR A 6 8.41 -27.16 -15.60
C THR A 6 7.85 -26.19 -14.58
N ALA A 7 8.30 -26.26 -13.32
CA ALA A 7 7.85 -25.34 -12.27
C ALA A 7 8.39 -23.92 -12.49
N ALA A 8 9.66 -23.79 -12.89
CA ALA A 8 10.27 -22.50 -13.21
C ALA A 8 9.60 -21.83 -14.43
N ALA A 9 9.27 -22.62 -15.46
CA ALA A 9 8.56 -22.12 -16.64
C ALA A 9 7.13 -21.65 -16.32
N ALA A 10 6.41 -22.36 -15.44
CA ALA A 10 5.08 -21.97 -15.00
C ALA A 10 5.09 -20.65 -14.22
N ASN A 11 6.05 -20.47 -13.30
CA ASN A 11 6.16 -19.25 -12.50
C ASN A 11 6.51 -18.02 -13.36
N LYS A 12 7.42 -18.19 -14.34
CA LYS A 12 7.74 -17.14 -15.30
C LYS A 12 6.52 -16.71 -16.12
N LYS A 13 5.74 -17.68 -16.63
CA LYS A 13 4.52 -17.40 -17.36
C LYS A 13 3.50 -16.61 -16.52
N THR A 14 3.35 -16.95 -15.25
CA THR A 14 2.45 -16.21 -14.34
C THR A 14 2.89 -14.76 -14.14
N LEU A 15 4.19 -14.50 -14.00
CA LEU A 15 4.73 -13.14 -13.89
C LEU A 15 4.53 -12.33 -15.18
N ASP A 16 4.74 -12.95 -16.35
CA ASP A 16 4.52 -12.32 -17.65
C ASP A 16 3.03 -11.98 -17.86
N ASP A 17 2.12 -12.90 -17.53
CA ASP A 17 0.66 -12.69 -17.60
C ASP A 17 0.21 -11.55 -16.67
N LEU A 18 0.79 -11.46 -15.48
CA LEU A 18 0.55 -10.39 -14.51
C LEU A 18 1.03 -9.03 -15.02
N ALA A 19 2.22 -8.97 -15.64
CA ALA A 19 2.76 -7.75 -16.22
C ALA A 19 1.91 -7.25 -17.39
N VAL A 20 1.48 -8.16 -18.28
CA VAL A 20 0.58 -7.85 -19.40
C VAL A 20 -0.77 -7.34 -18.88
N GLY A 21 -1.33 -7.98 -17.84
CA GLY A 21 -2.54 -7.52 -17.17
C GLY A 21 -2.42 -6.11 -16.61
N LEU A 22 -1.29 -5.79 -15.97
CA LEU A 22 -1.02 -4.45 -15.43
C LEU A 22 -0.91 -3.41 -16.55
N CYS A 23 -0.19 -3.71 -17.63
CA CYS A 23 -0.08 -2.84 -18.79
C CYS A 23 -1.46 -2.58 -19.43
N ALA A 24 -2.25 -3.62 -19.67
CA ALA A 24 -3.60 -3.47 -20.20
C ALA A 24 -4.50 -2.62 -19.29
N LEU A 25 -4.39 -2.83 -17.97
CA LEU A 25 -5.12 -2.05 -16.97
C LEU A 25 -4.74 -0.56 -17.01
N THR A 26 -3.45 -0.25 -17.12
CA THR A 26 -2.98 1.14 -17.25
C THR A 26 -3.50 1.81 -18.52
N VAL A 27 -3.51 1.08 -19.65
CA VAL A 27 -4.02 1.60 -20.93
C VAL A 27 -5.51 1.90 -20.84
N VAL A 28 -6.32 0.98 -20.31
CA VAL A 28 -7.77 1.19 -20.11
C VAL A 28 -8.02 2.32 -19.12
N GLY A 29 -7.24 2.37 -18.04
CA GLY A 29 -7.37 3.35 -16.99
C GLY A 29 -7.13 4.79 -17.46
N VAL A 30 -6.17 4.98 -18.35
CA VAL A 30 -5.83 6.29 -18.92
C VAL A 30 -6.72 6.67 -20.10
N SER A 31 -7.23 5.70 -20.87
CA SER A 31 -8.02 5.97 -22.08
C SER A 31 -9.52 6.19 -21.83
N ALA A 32 -10.10 5.59 -20.79
CA ALA A 32 -11.52 5.72 -20.48
C ALA A 32 -11.83 6.98 -19.63
N THR A 33 -12.10 8.10 -20.29
CA THR A 33 -12.34 9.41 -19.66
C THR A 33 -13.80 9.69 -19.29
N ALA A 34 -14.74 8.82 -19.69
CA ALA A 34 -16.16 8.99 -19.38
C ALA A 34 -16.41 9.03 -17.86
N ALA A 35 -17.32 9.90 -17.42
CA ALA A 35 -17.71 10.01 -16.02
C ALA A 35 -18.40 8.74 -15.53
N THR A 36 -18.22 8.39 -14.26
CA THR A 36 -18.88 7.24 -13.64
C THR A 36 -20.39 7.50 -13.46
N PRO A 37 -21.29 6.75 -14.14
CA PRO A 37 -22.70 7.09 -14.23
C PRO A 37 -23.49 6.87 -12.94
N PHE A 38 -22.92 6.14 -11.98
CA PHE A 38 -23.52 5.80 -10.68
C PHE A 38 -22.90 6.58 -9.51
N TRP A 39 -22.07 7.60 -9.78
CA TRP A 39 -21.43 8.38 -8.72
C TRP A 39 -22.43 9.25 -7.95
N PRO A 40 -22.51 9.14 -6.60
CA PRO A 40 -23.40 9.98 -5.81
C PRO A 40 -23.00 11.46 -5.92
N THR A 41 -23.94 12.32 -6.34
CA THR A 41 -23.68 13.78 -6.45
C THR A 41 -23.30 14.43 -5.12
N ALA A 42 -23.76 13.86 -4.00
CA ALA A 42 -23.39 14.28 -2.66
C ALA A 42 -21.89 14.14 -2.35
N TRP A 43 -21.16 13.30 -3.10
CA TRP A 43 -19.72 13.07 -2.92
C TRP A 43 -18.86 13.93 -3.85
N GLY A 44 -19.48 14.87 -4.58
CA GLY A 44 -18.79 15.79 -5.47
C GLY A 44 -18.62 15.24 -6.88
N GLN A 45 -17.56 15.70 -7.57
CA GLN A 45 -17.30 15.37 -8.96
C GLN A 45 -16.97 13.89 -9.14
N ALA A 46 -17.62 13.25 -10.11
CA ALA A 46 -17.43 11.84 -10.40
C ALA A 46 -16.03 11.58 -10.98
N PRO A 47 -15.26 10.61 -10.45
CA PRO A 47 -14.04 10.16 -11.12
C PRO A 47 -14.39 9.52 -12.47
N SER A 48 -13.43 9.50 -13.39
CA SER A 48 -13.62 8.79 -14.66
C SER A 48 -13.71 7.28 -14.43
N ILE A 49 -14.44 6.59 -15.31
CA ILE A 49 -14.54 5.13 -15.29
C ILE A 49 -13.14 4.50 -15.39
N GLY A 50 -12.23 5.08 -16.18
CA GLY A 50 -10.85 4.64 -16.28
C GLY A 50 -10.13 4.65 -14.93
N VAL A 51 -10.24 5.73 -14.16
CA VAL A 51 -9.65 5.82 -12.81
C VAL A 51 -10.21 4.75 -11.89
N VAL A 52 -11.52 4.49 -11.93
CA VAL A 52 -12.15 3.46 -11.09
C VAL A 52 -11.69 2.06 -11.49
N VAL A 53 -11.65 1.74 -12.79
CA VAL A 53 -11.15 0.45 -13.28
C VAL A 53 -9.67 0.26 -12.92
N LEU A 54 -8.85 1.30 -13.07
CA LEU A 54 -7.44 1.27 -12.71
C LEU A 54 -7.25 1.02 -11.21
N ALA A 55 -7.95 1.77 -10.36
CA ALA A 55 -7.87 1.61 -8.91
C ALA A 55 -8.32 0.20 -8.48
N ALA A 56 -9.45 -0.27 -9.00
CA ALA A 56 -9.97 -1.61 -8.69
C ALA A 56 -9.02 -2.71 -9.17
N GLY A 57 -8.51 -2.62 -10.41
CA GLY A 57 -7.59 -3.61 -10.94
C GLY A 57 -6.25 -3.62 -10.21
N LEU A 58 -5.73 -2.45 -9.82
CA LEU A 58 -4.52 -2.34 -9.02
C LEU A 58 -4.73 -2.95 -7.63
N ALA A 59 -5.88 -2.72 -7.01
CA ALA A 59 -6.23 -3.34 -5.72
C ALA A 59 -6.28 -4.87 -5.83
N VAL A 60 -6.93 -5.41 -6.88
CA VAL A 60 -6.97 -6.87 -7.13
C VAL A 60 -5.57 -7.42 -7.39
N PHE A 61 -4.76 -6.74 -8.21
CA PHE A 61 -3.39 -7.14 -8.48
C PHE A 61 -2.55 -7.21 -7.19
N ILE A 62 -2.58 -6.15 -6.37
CA ILE A 62 -1.85 -6.10 -5.10
C ILE A 62 -2.34 -7.21 -4.17
N ALA A 63 -3.64 -7.46 -4.08
CA ALA A 63 -4.20 -8.51 -3.25
C ALA A 63 -3.73 -9.90 -3.69
N LEU A 64 -3.85 -10.23 -4.98
CA LEU A 64 -3.41 -11.52 -5.52
C LEU A 64 -1.91 -11.72 -5.36
N HIS A 65 -1.11 -10.71 -5.74
CA HIS A 65 0.34 -10.77 -5.59
C HIS A 65 0.74 -10.99 -4.13
N SER A 66 0.13 -10.25 -3.20
CA SER A 66 0.39 -10.40 -1.76
C SER A 66 0.00 -11.79 -1.25
N LEU A 67 -1.12 -12.36 -1.72
CA LEU A 67 -1.54 -13.72 -1.35
C LEU A 67 -0.57 -14.79 -1.85
N TYR A 68 -0.14 -14.71 -3.11
CA TYR A 68 0.81 -15.67 -3.67
C TYR A 68 2.17 -15.58 -2.97
N TRP A 69 2.66 -14.35 -2.75
CA TRP A 69 3.89 -14.11 -2.01
C TRP A 69 3.79 -14.60 -0.56
N TRP A 70 2.68 -14.37 0.13
CA TRP A 70 2.48 -14.86 1.50
C TRP A 70 2.55 -16.38 1.61
N ARG A 71 2.02 -17.08 0.61
CA ARG A 71 2.02 -18.55 0.57
C ARG A 71 3.40 -19.16 0.30
N SER A 72 4.33 -18.40 -0.30
CA SER A 72 5.69 -18.87 -0.53
C SER A 72 6.64 -18.64 0.65
N LEU A 73 6.23 -17.85 1.65
CA LEU A 73 7.02 -17.62 2.85
C LEU A 73 7.07 -18.86 3.76
N ASP A 74 8.23 -19.05 4.38
CA ASP A 74 8.40 -20.01 5.46
C ASP A 74 7.64 -19.59 6.73
N GLU A 75 7.56 -20.50 7.70
CA GLU A 75 6.81 -20.23 8.93
C GLU A 75 7.49 -19.16 9.79
N ALA A 76 8.83 -19.15 9.81
CA ALA A 76 9.61 -18.17 10.56
C ALA A 76 9.38 -16.73 10.06
N ALA A 77 9.40 -16.51 8.74
CA ALA A 77 9.11 -15.23 8.14
C ALA A 77 7.65 -14.83 8.36
N ARG A 78 6.69 -15.75 8.25
CA ARG A 78 5.28 -15.44 8.54
C ARG A 78 5.06 -15.00 9.98
N GLU A 79 5.70 -15.64 10.95
CA GLU A 79 5.67 -15.19 12.35
C GLU A 79 6.35 -13.84 12.54
N ALA A 80 7.49 -13.60 11.89
CA ALA A 80 8.16 -12.29 11.91
C ALA A 80 7.24 -11.19 11.36
N HIS A 81 6.54 -11.42 10.25
CA HIS A 81 5.57 -10.48 9.67
C HIS A 81 4.39 -10.20 10.61
N LYS A 82 3.77 -11.24 11.19
CA LYS A 82 2.65 -11.08 12.13
C LYS A 82 3.07 -10.33 13.38
N TRP A 83 4.22 -10.69 13.95
CA TRP A 83 4.76 -10.05 15.15
C TRP A 83 5.11 -8.59 14.89
N ALA A 84 5.80 -8.30 13.78
CA ALA A 84 6.16 -6.95 13.38
C ALA A 84 4.93 -6.09 13.07
N TRP A 85 3.90 -6.66 12.46
CA TRP A 85 2.63 -5.98 12.21
C TRP A 85 1.92 -5.60 13.51
N TRP A 86 1.73 -6.59 14.40
CA TRP A 86 1.00 -6.37 15.64
C TRP A 86 1.73 -5.43 16.59
N TRP A 87 3.01 -5.67 16.87
CA TRP A 87 3.77 -4.86 17.82
C TRP A 87 4.37 -3.62 17.18
N GLY A 88 5.08 -3.75 16.07
CA GLY A 88 5.73 -2.62 15.43
C GLY A 88 4.77 -1.69 14.72
N GLY A 89 3.99 -2.25 13.79
CA GLY A 89 3.12 -1.48 12.90
C GLY A 89 2.04 -0.71 13.65
N ASN A 90 1.29 -1.37 14.53
CA ASN A 90 0.22 -0.72 15.29
C ASN A 90 0.76 0.29 16.32
N LEU A 91 1.83 -0.04 17.06
CA LEU A 91 2.43 0.92 17.99
C LEU A 91 3.04 2.11 17.25
N GLY A 92 3.69 1.88 16.11
CA GLY A 92 4.22 2.93 15.24
C GLY A 92 3.11 3.85 14.72
N PHE A 93 1.98 3.29 14.28
CA PHE A 93 0.82 4.07 13.86
C PHE A 93 0.26 4.94 14.99
N VAL A 94 0.04 4.37 16.18
CA VAL A 94 -0.49 5.10 17.35
C VAL A 94 0.49 6.18 17.82
N ALA A 95 1.78 5.84 17.97
CA ALA A 95 2.80 6.77 18.41
C ALA A 95 3.03 7.89 17.38
N GLY A 96 3.07 7.56 16.09
CA GLY A 96 3.21 8.53 15.01
C GLY A 96 1.99 9.45 14.90
N GLY A 97 0.78 8.89 15.00
CA GLY A 97 -0.45 9.67 15.06
C GLY A 97 -0.45 10.64 16.25
N ALA A 98 -0.08 10.15 17.44
CA ALA A 98 0.06 10.99 18.62
C ALA A 98 1.11 12.10 18.43
N ALA A 99 2.26 11.79 17.82
CA ALA A 99 3.30 12.77 17.53
C ALA A 99 2.81 13.88 16.58
N VAL A 100 2.06 13.53 15.52
CA VAL A 100 1.45 14.49 14.59
C VAL A 100 0.44 15.38 15.31
N VAL A 101 -0.43 14.79 16.14
CA VAL A 101 -1.42 15.53 16.94
C VAL A 101 -0.74 16.50 17.91
N LEU A 102 0.28 16.03 18.64
CA LEU A 102 1.03 16.86 19.58
C LEU A 102 1.73 18.03 18.87
N ALA A 103 2.33 17.78 17.71
CA ALA A 103 2.96 18.81 16.90
C ALA A 103 1.92 19.85 16.42
N ALA A 104 0.75 19.40 15.95
CA ALA A 104 -0.34 20.30 15.57
C ALA A 104 -0.82 21.18 16.74
N VAL A 105 -1.03 20.58 17.92
CA VAL A 105 -1.45 21.31 19.14
C VAL A 105 -0.37 22.29 19.62
N ALA A 106 0.91 21.97 19.41
CA ALA A 106 2.03 22.85 19.72
C ALA A 106 2.23 23.99 18.70
N GLY A 107 1.38 24.09 17.65
CA GLY A 107 1.47 25.11 16.62
C GLY A 107 2.64 24.90 15.64
N VAL A 108 3.15 23.67 15.53
CA VAL A 108 4.18 23.33 14.53
C VAL A 108 3.54 23.35 13.15
N ASP A 109 4.19 24.05 12.21
CA ASP A 109 3.81 23.96 10.81
C ASP A 109 4.23 22.60 10.24
N LEU A 110 3.25 21.74 9.99
CA LEU A 110 3.47 20.38 9.53
C LEU A 110 3.70 20.29 8.02
N LEU A 111 3.34 21.35 7.27
CA LEU A 111 3.56 21.41 5.83
C LEU A 111 4.81 22.23 5.51
N PRO A 112 5.65 21.80 4.55
CA PRO A 112 6.74 22.62 4.08
C PRO A 112 6.20 23.93 3.48
N ALA A 113 6.90 25.05 3.69
CA ALA A 113 6.49 26.38 3.21
C ALA A 113 6.18 26.48 1.69
N ARG A 114 6.69 25.53 0.90
CA ARG A 114 6.44 25.43 -0.55
C ARG A 114 5.11 24.73 -0.92
N VAL A 115 4.39 24.17 0.05
CA VAL A 115 3.14 23.43 -0.16
C VAL A 115 1.97 24.32 0.26
N PRO A 116 0.95 24.51 -0.60
CA PRO A 116 -0.24 25.25 -0.20
C PRO A 116 -0.97 24.57 0.97
N HIS A 117 -1.23 25.32 2.05
CA HIS A 117 -1.98 24.89 3.24
C HIS A 117 -3.48 24.72 2.96
N THR A 118 -3.81 23.83 2.03
CA THR A 118 -5.19 23.44 1.72
C THR A 118 -5.63 22.26 2.60
N GLU A 119 -6.93 22.11 2.82
CA GLU A 119 -7.50 20.96 3.54
C GLU A 119 -7.05 19.63 2.92
N ALA A 120 -7.04 19.54 1.59
CA ALA A 120 -6.58 18.37 0.86
C ALA A 120 -5.09 18.05 1.14
N ALA A 121 -4.22 19.07 1.23
CA ALA A 121 -2.81 18.87 1.54
C ALA A 121 -2.60 18.34 2.97
N LEU A 122 -3.39 18.84 3.94
CA LEU A 122 -3.35 18.37 5.33
C LEU A 122 -3.89 16.94 5.47
N ILE A 123 -4.97 16.59 4.75
CA ILE A 123 -5.48 15.22 4.69
C ILE A 123 -4.43 14.29 4.10
N ALA A 124 -3.84 14.67 2.95
CA ALA A 124 -2.79 13.88 2.31
C ALA A 124 -1.58 13.69 3.22
N LEU A 125 -1.16 14.74 3.94
CA LEU A 125 -0.10 14.66 4.93
C LEU A 125 -0.45 13.66 6.04
N GLY A 126 -1.67 13.72 6.60
CA GLY A 126 -2.12 12.80 7.63
C GLY A 126 -2.09 11.35 7.17
N VAL A 127 -2.59 11.07 5.96
CA VAL A 127 -2.55 9.73 5.34
C VAL A 127 -1.11 9.24 5.19
N VAL A 128 -0.23 10.06 4.62
CA VAL A 128 1.18 9.70 4.41
C VAL A 128 1.90 9.49 5.74
N ALA A 129 1.69 10.37 6.73
CA ALA A 129 2.30 10.27 8.04
C ALA A 129 1.86 9.00 8.78
N ALA A 130 0.58 8.65 8.71
CA ALA A 130 0.03 7.41 9.27
C ALA A 130 0.72 6.15 8.70
N PHE A 131 0.79 6.03 7.37
CA PHE A 131 1.44 4.89 6.73
C PHE A 131 2.95 4.87 6.94
N ALA A 132 3.61 6.03 6.94
CA ALA A 132 5.04 6.14 7.21
C ALA A 132 5.37 5.70 8.64
N ALA A 133 4.62 6.18 9.63
CA ALA A 133 4.83 5.80 11.03
C ALA A 133 4.57 4.32 11.28
N GLN A 134 3.53 3.75 10.66
CA GLN A 134 3.27 2.31 10.69
C GLN A 134 4.43 1.53 10.05
N ALA A 135 4.92 1.95 8.89
CA ALA A 135 6.02 1.29 8.19
C ALA A 135 7.33 1.34 8.99
N VAL A 136 7.64 2.47 9.62
CA VAL A 136 8.82 2.62 10.49
C VAL A 136 8.71 1.70 11.70
N GLY A 137 7.60 1.74 12.43
CA GLY A 137 7.38 0.88 13.60
C GLY A 137 7.45 -0.60 13.22
N TYR A 138 6.79 -0.98 12.11
CA TYR A 138 6.86 -2.31 11.54
C TYR A 138 8.31 -2.74 11.25
N GLY A 139 9.09 -1.90 10.56
CA GLY A 139 10.47 -2.19 10.19
C GLY A 139 11.38 -2.37 11.40
N LEU A 140 11.24 -1.53 12.42
CA LEU A 140 11.99 -1.65 13.68
C LEU A 140 11.69 -2.97 14.39
N ALA A 141 10.42 -3.33 14.53
CA ALA A 141 10.01 -4.58 15.14
C ALA A 141 10.49 -5.79 14.34
N TRP A 142 10.37 -5.74 13.01
CA TRP A 142 10.87 -6.81 12.15
C TRP A 142 12.38 -7.03 12.31
N CYS A 143 13.18 -5.95 12.30
CA CYS A 143 14.62 -6.04 12.56
C CYS A 143 14.94 -6.60 13.96
N ALA A 144 14.23 -6.13 14.99
CA ALA A 144 14.40 -6.61 16.36
C ALA A 144 14.09 -8.11 16.50
N TRP A 145 13.06 -8.60 15.80
CA TRP A 145 12.69 -10.01 15.81
C TRP A 145 13.83 -10.91 15.34
N TRP A 146 14.51 -10.52 14.26
CA TRP A 146 15.65 -11.25 13.72
C TRP A 146 16.87 -11.15 14.62
N ILE A 147 17.19 -9.96 15.15
CA ILE A 147 18.34 -9.77 16.06
C ILE A 147 18.19 -10.62 17.32
N ALA A 148 16.98 -10.69 17.89
CA ALA A 148 16.72 -11.46 19.11
C ALA A 148 16.73 -12.99 18.89
N ARG A 149 16.73 -13.46 17.64
CA ARG A 149 16.67 -14.89 17.27
C ARG A 149 17.83 -15.32 16.35
N ARG A 150 18.92 -14.55 16.36
CA ARG A 150 20.22 -15.00 15.85
C ARG A 150 20.89 -15.88 16.89
#